data_AF-A0A9X0DPX9-F1
#
_entry.id   AF-A0A9X0DPX9-F1
#
_cell.length_a   1.000
_cell.length_b   1.000
_cell.length_c   1.000
_cell.angle_alpha   90.00
_cell.angle_beta   90.00
_cell.angle_gamma   90.00
#
_symmetry.space_group_name_H-M   'P 1'
#
loop_
_entity.id
_entity.type
_entity.pdbx_description
1 polymer ?
#
loop_
_entity_poly.entity_id
_entity_poly.type
_entity_poly.pdbx_seq_one_letter_code
_entity_poly.pdbx_strand_id
1 'polypeptide(L)'
;MDRRGAFDYILLETTGLADPGNLAPLFWVDEGLGSTIYLDGIVTLVDAKNILKSLNEPIPSEIPSETPNQSKSYSNVNNEKHEHSGPHLTTAHLQISHADVLILNKSDLVTPEELEIVKERITAINGLAKLHITEFGATPKLEGVLLDLHAYDRVDFNLEEVKAKGHSHLDPTITTLTLTTPPLPPSSIPHLDAWLRSLLWDSTIPTPTSFTTTTNSSSSSTPSPEIHRLKARLPLTNNTTKTIQAVREIFEILDDVTPSPTPGTGTGAESVSESKSEFAKGEMENDLNSEGKIVLIGRNIRDVEGILLESFLNCVVEGMM
;
A
#
# COMPACT_ATOMS: atom_id res chain seq x y z
N MET A 1 -31.34 13.29 -25.54
CA MET A 1 -30.81 12.77 -24.27
C MET A 1 -30.33 13.98 -23.49
N ASP A 2 -31.08 14.40 -22.48
CA ASP A 2 -30.61 15.44 -21.57
C ASP A 2 -29.42 14.88 -20.81
N ARG A 3 -28.26 15.55 -20.92
CA ARG A 3 -27.08 15.18 -20.13
C ARG A 3 -27.43 15.46 -18.67
N ARG A 4 -27.52 14.40 -17.86
CA ARG A 4 -27.41 14.52 -16.40
C ARG A 4 -26.09 15.26 -16.13
N GLY A 5 -26.09 16.18 -15.14
CA GLY A 5 -24.98 17.09 -14.85
C GLY A 5 -23.65 16.37 -14.55
N ALA A 6 -22.61 17.14 -14.24
CA ALA A 6 -21.34 16.58 -13.75
C ALA A 6 -21.58 15.77 -12.46
N PHE A 7 -20.90 14.64 -12.32
CA PHE A 7 -20.91 13.82 -11.11
C PHE A 7 -19.70 14.20 -10.26
N ASP A 8 -19.87 14.32 -8.95
CA ASP A 8 -18.78 14.63 -8.02
C ASP A 8 -17.94 13.38 -7.69
N TYR A 9 -18.58 12.21 -7.66
CA TYR A 9 -17.92 10.93 -7.34
C TYR A 9 -18.42 9.80 -8.25
N ILE A 10 -17.53 8.85 -8.54
CA ILE A 10 -17.84 7.60 -9.26
C ILE A 10 -17.49 6.44 -8.35
N LEU A 11 -18.48 5.65 -7.96
CA LEU A 11 -18.25 4.40 -7.23
C LEU A 11 -18.25 3.23 -8.21
N LEU A 12 -17.10 2.58 -8.34
CA LEU A 12 -16.93 1.40 -9.18
C LEU A 12 -17.04 0.13 -8.33
N GLU A 13 -18.19 -0.54 -8.39
CA GLU A 13 -18.33 -1.88 -7.82
C GLU A 13 -17.66 -2.89 -8.74
N THR A 14 -16.63 -3.56 -8.22
CA THR A 14 -15.96 -4.64 -8.93
C THR A 14 -16.58 -5.98 -8.54
N THR A 15 -16.63 -6.95 -9.45
CA THR A 15 -17.17 -8.29 -9.14
C THR A 15 -16.35 -8.93 -7.99
N GLY A 16 -16.96 -9.86 -7.24
CA GLY A 16 -16.31 -10.45 -6.05
C GLY A 16 -14.96 -11.15 -6.31
N LEU A 17 -14.63 -11.46 -7.57
CA LEU A 17 -13.34 -12.04 -7.97
C LEU A 17 -12.39 -11.05 -8.65
N ALA A 18 -12.81 -9.80 -8.82
CA ALA A 18 -12.00 -8.79 -9.45
C ALA A 18 -10.80 -8.40 -8.56
N ASP A 19 -9.72 -8.06 -9.24
CA ASP A 19 -8.45 -7.67 -8.66
C ASP A 19 -8.27 -6.15 -8.81
N PRO A 20 -8.35 -5.37 -7.70
CA PRO A 20 -8.20 -3.91 -7.75
C PRO A 20 -6.89 -3.45 -8.37
N GLY A 21 -5.82 -4.26 -8.28
CA GLY A 21 -4.52 -3.94 -8.84
C GLY A 21 -4.51 -3.78 -10.36
N ASN A 22 -5.45 -4.43 -11.08
CA ASN A 22 -5.57 -4.31 -12.53
C ASN A 22 -6.39 -3.07 -12.96
N LEU A 23 -7.14 -2.47 -12.04
CA LEU A 23 -7.98 -1.30 -12.33
C LEU A 23 -7.28 0.02 -12.01
N ALA A 24 -6.46 0.06 -10.95
CA ALA A 24 -5.73 1.27 -10.56
C ALA A 24 -4.91 1.89 -11.72
N PRO A 25 -4.20 1.11 -12.57
CA PRO A 25 -3.51 1.64 -13.75
C PRO A 25 -4.34 2.48 -14.70
N LEU A 26 -5.61 2.11 -14.90
CA LEU A 26 -6.49 2.78 -15.87
C LEU A 26 -6.77 4.24 -15.51
N PHE A 27 -6.72 4.55 -14.21
CA PHE A 27 -6.99 5.89 -13.70
C PHE A 27 -5.71 6.71 -13.46
N TRP A 28 -4.54 6.08 -13.46
CA TRP A 28 -3.24 6.76 -13.31
C TRP A 28 -2.71 7.33 -14.63
N VAL A 29 -2.91 6.59 -15.73
CA VAL A 29 -2.45 7.00 -17.07
C VAL A 29 -3.21 8.25 -17.57
N ASP A 30 -4.38 8.54 -16.99
CA ASP A 30 -5.32 9.54 -17.50
C ASP A 30 -5.04 10.97 -17.01
N GLU A 31 -4.23 11.14 -15.96
CA GLU A 31 -3.87 12.48 -15.43
C GLU A 31 -3.01 13.27 -16.44
N GLY A 32 -2.08 12.60 -17.13
CA GLY A 32 -1.29 13.20 -18.22
C GLY A 32 -2.11 13.55 -19.47
N LEU A 33 -3.34 13.04 -19.60
CA LEU A 33 -4.26 13.28 -20.71
C LEU A 33 -5.34 14.34 -20.37
N GLY A 34 -5.33 14.89 -19.14
CA GLY A 34 -6.28 15.92 -18.71
C GLY A 34 -7.68 15.39 -18.41
N SER A 35 -7.78 14.11 -18.03
CA SER A 35 -9.03 13.54 -17.53
C SER A 35 -9.38 14.14 -16.17
N THR A 36 -10.65 14.47 -15.96
CA THR A 36 -11.16 14.95 -14.68
C THR A 36 -11.44 13.82 -13.69
N ILE A 37 -11.12 12.59 -14.05
CA ILE A 37 -11.37 11.39 -13.25
C ILE A 37 -10.03 10.86 -12.77
N TYR A 38 -9.89 10.73 -11.45
CA TYR A 38 -8.73 10.13 -10.79
C TYR A 38 -9.19 9.10 -9.76
N LEU A 39 -8.27 8.26 -9.30
CA LEU A 39 -8.57 7.26 -8.28
C LEU A 39 -8.46 7.88 -6.88
N ASP A 40 -9.59 8.00 -6.19
CA ASP A 40 -9.63 8.55 -4.82
C ASP A 40 -9.17 7.54 -3.75
N GLY A 41 -9.54 6.26 -3.91
CA GLY A 41 -9.25 5.22 -2.92
C GLY A 41 -9.82 3.86 -3.29
N ILE A 42 -9.27 2.80 -2.69
CA ILE A 42 -9.79 1.44 -2.81
C ILE A 42 -10.48 1.05 -1.49
N VAL A 43 -11.76 0.72 -1.54
CA VAL A 43 -12.52 0.24 -0.37
C VAL A 43 -12.82 -1.23 -0.52
N THR A 44 -12.44 -2.02 0.47
CA THR A 44 -12.68 -3.46 0.50
C THR A 44 -13.64 -3.80 1.63
N LEU A 45 -14.79 -4.38 1.28
CA LEU A 45 -15.77 -4.91 2.23
C LEU A 45 -15.38 -6.34 2.61
N VAL A 46 -15.20 -6.59 3.90
CA VAL A 46 -14.78 -7.88 4.45
C VAL A 46 -15.91 -8.46 5.30
N ASP A 47 -16.28 -9.71 5.05
CA ASP A 47 -17.23 -10.46 5.87
C ASP A 47 -16.50 -11.08 7.07
N ALA A 48 -16.76 -10.58 8.29
CA ALA A 48 -16.10 -11.04 9.51
C ALA A 48 -16.29 -12.54 9.78
N LYS A 49 -17.45 -13.12 9.41
CA LYS A 49 -17.73 -14.53 9.66
C LYS A 49 -16.97 -15.45 8.72
N ASN A 50 -16.78 -15.02 7.47
CA ASN A 50 -16.31 -15.88 6.39
C ASN A 50 -14.86 -15.59 5.95
N ILE A 51 -14.27 -14.45 6.31
CA ILE A 51 -12.98 -14.04 5.76
C ILE A 51 -11.85 -15.03 6.02
N LEU A 52 -11.76 -15.63 7.21
CA LEU A 52 -10.73 -16.64 7.49
C LEU A 52 -10.86 -17.86 6.58
N LYS A 53 -12.08 -18.23 6.19
CA LYS A 53 -12.32 -19.30 5.20
C LYS A 53 -11.86 -18.84 3.82
N SER A 54 -12.24 -17.65 3.38
CA SER A 54 -11.87 -17.08 2.09
C SER A 54 -10.36 -16.84 1.92
N LEU A 55 -9.63 -16.61 3.02
CA LEU A 55 -8.16 -16.54 3.01
C LEU A 55 -7.51 -17.92 2.91
N ASN A 56 -8.18 -19.00 3.30
CA ASN A 56 -7.63 -20.35 3.22
C ASN A 56 -8.09 -21.14 1.97
N GLU A 57 -9.08 -20.64 1.23
CA GLU A 57 -9.59 -21.28 0.01
C GLU A 57 -8.73 -20.94 -1.22
N PRO A 58 -8.03 -21.90 -1.85
CA PRO A 58 -7.21 -21.63 -3.02
C PRO A 58 -8.07 -21.24 -4.23
N ILE A 59 -7.55 -20.35 -5.07
CA ILE A 59 -8.18 -20.00 -6.35
C ILE A 59 -8.26 -21.24 -7.27
N PRO A 60 -9.35 -21.43 -8.05
CA PRO A 60 -9.53 -22.61 -8.89
C PRO A 60 -8.39 -22.90 -9.87
N SER A 61 -7.64 -21.88 -10.29
CA SER A 61 -6.46 -21.99 -11.15
C SER A 61 -5.25 -22.65 -10.49
N GLU A 62 -5.22 -22.75 -9.16
CA GLU A 62 -4.16 -23.40 -8.37
C GLU A 62 -4.57 -24.79 -7.83
N ILE A 63 -5.80 -25.25 -8.09
CA ILE A 63 -6.22 -26.61 -7.73
C ILE A 63 -5.50 -27.59 -8.66
N PRO A 64 -4.62 -28.49 -8.15
CA PRO A 64 -4.06 -29.55 -8.97
C PRO A 64 -5.22 -30.34 -9.55
N SER A 65 -5.25 -30.50 -10.88
CA SER A 65 -6.26 -31.29 -11.55
C SER A 65 -6.16 -32.76 -11.12
N GLU A 66 -6.78 -33.12 -9.99
CA GLU A 66 -6.97 -34.50 -9.58
C GLU A 66 -8.14 -35.09 -10.37
N THR A 67 -7.89 -35.40 -11.63
CA THR A 67 -8.67 -36.42 -12.35
C THR A 67 -7.69 -37.35 -13.06
N PRO A 68 -7.50 -38.58 -12.56
CA PRO A 68 -6.72 -39.57 -13.28
C PRO A 68 -7.54 -40.03 -14.49
N ASN A 69 -7.04 -39.68 -15.68
CA ASN A 69 -7.49 -40.07 -17.02
C ASN A 69 -8.70 -39.31 -17.60
N GLN A 70 -8.42 -38.27 -18.40
CA GLN A 70 -8.69 -38.30 -19.84
C GLN A 70 -8.06 -37.11 -20.58
N SER A 71 -7.71 -37.41 -21.82
CA SER A 71 -6.78 -36.71 -22.72
C SER A 71 -7.28 -35.39 -23.32
N LYS A 72 -6.32 -34.46 -23.40
CA LYS A 72 -5.98 -33.54 -24.50
C LYS A 72 -6.99 -32.46 -24.97
N SER A 73 -6.42 -31.25 -24.99
CA SER A 73 -6.48 -30.23 -26.04
C SER A 73 -7.24 -28.97 -25.63
N TYR A 74 -6.52 -27.91 -25.28
CA TYR A 74 -6.46 -26.65 -26.04
C TYR A 74 -5.23 -25.81 -25.62
N SER A 75 -4.44 -25.43 -26.63
CA SER A 75 -3.53 -24.29 -26.76
C SER A 75 -2.46 -23.98 -25.70
N ASN A 76 -1.21 -24.16 -26.14
CA ASN A 76 0.00 -23.49 -25.68
C ASN A 76 -0.15 -21.96 -25.63
N VAL A 77 0.21 -21.35 -24.51
CA VAL A 77 1.15 -20.21 -24.46
C VAL A 77 2.05 -20.45 -23.25
N ASN A 78 3.36 -20.28 -23.43
CA ASN A 78 4.41 -20.51 -22.45
C ASN A 78 4.02 -20.02 -21.05
N ASN A 79 4.06 -20.91 -20.06
CA ASN A 79 4.23 -20.49 -18.67
C ASN A 79 5.03 -21.56 -17.95
N GLU A 80 6.20 -21.13 -17.49
CA GLU A 80 7.09 -21.87 -16.61
C GLU A 80 6.27 -22.32 -15.40
N LYS A 81 6.15 -23.64 -15.21
CA LYS A 81 5.54 -24.21 -14.02
C LYS A 81 6.49 -23.94 -12.85
N HIS A 82 6.36 -22.79 -12.21
CA HIS A 82 6.87 -22.61 -10.87
C HIS A 82 5.98 -23.46 -9.94
N GLU A 83 6.51 -24.58 -9.46
CA GLU A 83 5.99 -25.26 -8.28
C GLU A 83 6.16 -24.30 -7.09
N HIS A 84 5.18 -23.43 -6.86
CA HIS A 84 5.15 -22.57 -5.70
C HIS A 84 4.86 -23.42 -4.46
N SER A 85 5.92 -23.95 -3.86
CA SER A 85 5.89 -24.55 -2.51
C SER A 85 5.74 -23.45 -1.45
N GLY A 86 4.65 -22.71 -1.52
CA GLY A 86 4.31 -21.63 -0.61
C GLY A 86 2.80 -21.59 -0.36
N PRO A 87 2.34 -20.88 0.67
CA PRO A 87 0.92 -20.73 0.95
C PRO A 87 0.20 -20.06 -0.22
N HIS A 88 -1.01 -20.56 -0.50
CA HIS A 88 -1.81 -20.16 -1.65
C HIS A 88 -2.23 -18.69 -1.56
N LEU A 89 -2.10 -17.98 -2.68
CA LEU A 89 -2.57 -16.61 -2.81
C LEU A 89 -4.05 -16.63 -3.23
N THR A 90 -4.90 -15.97 -2.46
CA THR A 90 -6.35 -15.92 -2.75
C THR A 90 -6.76 -14.53 -3.20
N THR A 91 -7.89 -14.41 -3.90
CA THR A 91 -8.45 -13.11 -4.26
C THR A 91 -8.69 -12.23 -3.02
N ALA A 92 -9.08 -12.82 -1.88
CA ALA A 92 -9.27 -12.08 -0.65
C ALA A 92 -7.97 -11.43 -0.14
N HIS A 93 -6.82 -12.11 -0.28
CA HIS A 93 -5.52 -11.54 0.06
C HIS A 93 -5.22 -10.32 -0.83
N LEU A 94 -5.45 -10.43 -2.14
CA LEU A 94 -5.25 -9.32 -3.08
C LEU A 94 -6.17 -8.14 -2.78
N GLN A 95 -7.46 -8.38 -2.57
CA GLN A 95 -8.41 -7.31 -2.27
C GLN A 95 -8.10 -6.60 -0.94
N ILE A 96 -7.65 -7.34 0.07
CA ILE A 96 -7.23 -6.74 1.34
C ILE A 96 -5.91 -5.96 1.16
N SER A 97 -4.92 -6.48 0.43
CA SER A 97 -3.61 -5.84 0.28
C SER A 97 -3.67 -4.50 -0.45
N HIS A 98 -4.64 -4.32 -1.36
CA HIS A 98 -4.80 -3.08 -2.12
C HIS A 98 -5.66 -2.03 -1.43
N ALA A 99 -6.41 -2.40 -0.37
CA ALA A 99 -7.38 -1.52 0.26
C ALA A 99 -6.74 -0.30 0.96
N ASP A 100 -7.37 0.87 0.83
CA ASP A 100 -7.18 2.04 1.68
C ASP A 100 -8.09 2.02 2.89
N VAL A 101 -9.30 1.48 2.71
CA VAL A 101 -10.29 1.32 3.75
C VAL A 101 -10.78 -0.12 3.74
N LEU A 102 -10.72 -0.75 4.90
CA LEU A 102 -11.32 -2.05 5.18
C LEU A 102 -12.59 -1.84 5.98
N ILE A 103 -13.73 -2.26 5.43
CA ILE A 103 -14.99 -2.31 6.16
C ILE A 103 -15.22 -3.75 6.59
N LEU A 104 -14.98 -4.06 7.86
CA LEU A 104 -15.24 -5.36 8.45
C LEU A 104 -16.70 -5.43 8.89
N ASN A 105 -17.55 -5.99 8.04
CA ASN A 105 -18.99 -6.10 8.24
C ASN A 105 -19.39 -7.46 8.82
N LYS A 106 -20.61 -7.55 9.33
CA LYS A 106 -21.19 -8.72 10.01
C LYS A 106 -20.49 -9.07 11.32
N SER A 107 -20.01 -8.05 12.05
CA SER A 107 -19.42 -8.27 13.38
C SER A 107 -20.41 -8.87 14.37
N ASP A 108 -21.71 -8.74 14.13
CA ASP A 108 -22.80 -9.34 14.90
C ASP A 108 -22.86 -10.88 14.81
N LEU A 109 -22.20 -11.49 13.81
CA LEU A 109 -22.20 -12.95 13.59
C LEU A 109 -20.99 -13.69 14.20
N VAL A 110 -20.10 -12.97 14.85
CA VAL A 110 -18.86 -13.49 15.45
C VAL A 110 -18.74 -13.09 16.91
N THR A 111 -18.03 -13.90 17.70
CA THR A 111 -17.75 -13.51 19.10
C THR A 111 -16.69 -12.41 19.15
N PRO A 112 -16.57 -11.65 20.25
CA PRO A 112 -15.51 -10.64 20.39
C PRO A 112 -14.10 -11.20 20.20
N GLU A 113 -13.85 -12.44 20.62
CA GLU A 113 -12.57 -13.13 20.45
C GLU A 113 -12.31 -13.49 18.98
N GLU A 114 -13.32 -14.04 18.29
CA GLU A 114 -13.24 -14.31 16.85
C GLU A 114 -12.99 -13.02 16.06
N LEU A 115 -13.67 -11.93 16.44
CA LEU A 115 -13.51 -10.64 15.80
C LEU A 115 -12.07 -10.10 15.96
N GLU A 116 -11.47 -10.23 17.14
CA GLU A 116 -10.08 -9.78 17.34
C GLU A 116 -9.11 -10.61 16.50
N ILE A 117 -9.29 -11.93 16.42
CA ILE A 117 -8.48 -12.81 15.54
C ILE A 117 -8.59 -12.35 14.08
N VAL A 118 -9.80 -12.05 13.61
CA VAL A 118 -10.03 -11.56 12.25
C VAL A 118 -9.32 -10.22 12.03
N LYS A 119 -9.47 -9.26 12.96
CA LYS A 119 -8.83 -7.94 12.88
C LYS A 119 -7.31 -8.08 12.82
N GLU A 120 -6.72 -8.90 13.68
CA GLU A 120 -5.28 -9.16 13.68
C GLU A 120 -4.84 -9.78 12.35
N ARG A 121 -5.60 -10.75 11.82
CA ARG A 121 -5.32 -11.41 10.54
C ARG A 121 -5.31 -10.43 9.37
N ILE A 122 -6.35 -9.61 9.21
CA ILE A 122 -6.45 -8.67 8.08
C ILE A 122 -5.46 -7.51 8.22
N THR A 123 -5.17 -7.06 9.44
CA THR A 123 -4.18 -6.00 9.70
C THR A 123 -2.75 -6.51 9.43
N ALA A 124 -2.48 -7.81 9.65
CA ALA A 124 -1.20 -8.41 9.29
C ALA A 124 -0.98 -8.44 7.76
N ILE A 125 -2.05 -8.61 6.98
CA ILE A 125 -2.02 -8.51 5.51
C ILE A 125 -1.80 -7.05 5.10
N ASN A 126 -2.64 -6.13 5.59
CA ASN A 126 -2.58 -4.72 5.24
C ASN A 126 -2.68 -3.84 6.49
N GLY A 127 -1.51 -3.40 6.98
CA GLY A 127 -1.41 -2.49 8.12
C GLY A 127 -1.64 -1.01 7.79
N LEU A 128 -1.80 -0.66 6.51
CA LEU A 128 -2.01 0.71 6.05
C LEU A 128 -3.48 1.11 5.97
N ALA A 129 -4.38 0.13 5.81
CA ALA A 129 -5.79 0.41 5.60
C ALA A 129 -6.48 0.87 6.89
N LYS A 130 -7.34 1.89 6.78
CA LYS A 130 -8.26 2.28 7.85
C LYS A 130 -9.30 1.19 8.05
N LEU A 131 -9.42 0.67 9.27
CA LEU A 131 -10.36 -0.41 9.59
C LEU A 131 -11.62 0.12 10.27
N HIS A 132 -12.77 -0.13 9.66
CA HIS A 132 -14.09 0.17 10.23
C HIS A 132 -14.86 -1.11 10.49
N ILE A 133 -15.30 -1.30 11.74
CA ILE A 133 -16.12 -2.45 12.14
C ILE A 133 -17.58 -2.05 12.03
N THR A 134 -18.39 -2.89 11.38
CA THR A 134 -19.79 -2.60 11.05
C THR A 134 -20.66 -3.85 11.18
N GLU A 135 -21.95 -3.62 11.36
CA GLU A 135 -22.99 -4.65 11.44
C GLU A 135 -24.12 -4.34 10.45
N PHE A 136 -24.81 -5.37 9.98
CA PHE A 136 -25.97 -5.26 9.09
C PHE A 136 -25.78 -4.38 7.83
N GLY A 137 -24.55 -4.26 7.32
CA GLY A 137 -24.24 -3.43 6.14
C GLY A 137 -24.28 -1.92 6.41
N ALA A 138 -24.31 -1.51 7.67
CA ALA A 138 -24.19 -0.10 8.04
C ALA A 138 -22.81 0.43 7.66
N THR A 139 -22.76 1.66 7.14
CA THR A 139 -21.48 2.40 6.99
C THR A 139 -21.54 3.62 7.90
N PRO A 140 -20.56 3.83 8.80
CA PRO A 140 -20.66 4.83 9.88
C PRO A 140 -20.79 6.27 9.36
N LYS A 141 -20.23 6.56 8.18
CA LYS A 141 -20.34 7.82 7.42
C LYS A 141 -19.88 7.57 5.98
N LEU A 142 -20.31 8.38 5.01
CA LEU A 142 -19.85 8.24 3.62
C LEU A 142 -18.45 8.86 3.44
N GLU A 143 -18.26 10.08 3.93
CA GLU A 143 -17.02 10.84 3.80
C GLU A 143 -15.91 10.26 4.70
N GLY A 144 -14.73 10.07 4.12
CA GLY A 144 -13.57 9.44 4.76
C GLY A 144 -13.69 7.94 5.01
N VAL A 145 -14.74 7.28 4.47
CA VAL A 145 -14.93 5.81 4.55
C VAL A 145 -15.21 5.21 3.16
N LEU A 146 -16.13 5.81 2.39
CA LEU A 146 -16.46 5.41 1.03
C LEU A 146 -16.07 6.45 -0.01
N LEU A 147 -16.20 7.73 0.32
CA LEU A 147 -15.92 8.87 -0.53
C LEU A 147 -14.91 9.78 0.16
N ASP A 148 -14.26 10.65 -0.62
CA ASP A 148 -13.35 11.68 -0.09
C ASP A 148 -12.24 11.06 0.76
N LEU A 149 -11.68 9.97 0.24
CA LEU A 149 -10.64 9.22 0.94
C LEU A 149 -9.31 9.94 0.87
N HIS A 150 -9.07 10.67 -0.22
CA HIS A 150 -7.83 11.35 -0.53
C HIS A 150 -6.63 10.40 -0.34
N ALA A 151 -6.84 9.11 -0.63
CA ALA A 151 -5.88 8.08 -0.29
C ALA A 151 -4.60 8.16 -1.12
N TYR A 152 -4.68 8.94 -2.20
CA TYR A 152 -3.62 9.24 -3.15
C TYR A 152 -3.16 10.71 -3.12
N ASP A 153 -3.89 11.61 -2.43
CA ASP A 153 -3.61 13.06 -2.42
C ASP A 153 -2.78 13.50 -1.21
N ARG A 154 -2.99 12.83 -0.06
CA ARG A 154 -2.39 13.23 1.21
C ARG A 154 -1.86 12.02 1.96
N VAL A 155 -0.55 12.03 2.15
CA VAL A 155 0.14 11.12 3.06
C VAL A 155 0.00 11.68 4.49
N ASP A 156 -1.24 11.86 4.96
CA ASP A 156 -1.59 11.98 6.38
C ASP A 156 -1.51 10.59 7.05
N PHE A 157 -0.49 9.82 6.66
CA PHE A 157 -0.26 8.53 7.26
C PHE A 157 0.24 8.78 8.67
N ASN A 158 -0.54 8.37 9.65
CA ASN A 158 -0.02 8.13 10.99
C ASN A 158 0.87 6.88 10.95
N LEU A 159 1.97 6.93 10.18
CA LEU A 159 2.97 5.88 10.10
C LEU A 159 3.61 5.60 11.46
N GLU A 160 3.43 6.49 12.45
CA GLU A 160 3.78 6.25 13.84
C GLU A 160 2.94 5.11 14.46
N GLU A 161 1.69 4.89 14.04
CA GLU A 161 0.85 3.77 14.52
C GLU A 161 1.18 2.44 13.85
N VAL A 162 1.71 2.45 12.62
CA VAL A 162 2.14 1.23 11.90
C VAL A 162 3.32 0.55 12.61
N LYS A 163 4.05 1.27 13.48
CA LYS A 163 5.29 0.83 14.17
C LYS A 163 5.16 -0.38 15.11
N ALA A 164 3.97 -0.91 15.42
CA ALA A 164 3.85 -1.90 16.50
C ALA A 164 3.33 -3.31 16.11
N LYS A 165 2.76 -3.52 14.91
CA LYS A 165 2.00 -4.77 14.63
C LYS A 165 2.46 -5.56 13.39
N GLY A 166 3.46 -5.09 12.64
CA GLY A 166 3.95 -5.72 11.40
C GLY A 166 4.71 -7.05 11.57
N HIS A 167 5.09 -7.44 12.79
CA HIS A 167 5.81 -8.69 13.05
C HIS A 167 4.93 -9.93 13.15
N SER A 168 3.65 -9.83 12.78
CA SER A 168 2.73 -10.95 12.96
C SER A 168 3.07 -12.09 11.99
N HIS A 169 3.36 -13.28 12.54
CA HIS A 169 3.26 -14.57 11.82
C HIS A 169 1.80 -14.94 11.45
N LEU A 170 0.92 -13.93 11.49
CA LEU A 170 -0.49 -13.90 11.11
C LEU A 170 -0.74 -14.60 9.80
N ASP A 171 -0.09 -14.05 8.77
CA ASP A 171 -0.26 -14.42 7.38
C ASP A 171 1.02 -15.01 6.81
N PRO A 172 0.95 -16.21 6.22
CA PRO A 172 2.10 -16.83 5.59
C PRO A 172 2.27 -16.36 4.12
N THR A 173 1.27 -15.72 3.51
CA THR A 173 1.17 -15.40 2.09
C THR A 173 1.55 -13.95 1.76
N ILE A 174 0.89 -12.96 2.38
CA ILE A 174 1.13 -11.52 2.20
C ILE A 174 1.48 -10.90 3.54
N THR A 175 2.50 -10.05 3.55
CA THR A 175 2.94 -9.34 4.75
C THR A 175 3.10 -7.85 4.49
N THR A 176 2.82 -7.03 5.51
CA THR A 176 3.19 -5.62 5.54
C THR A 176 4.56 -5.44 6.21
N LEU A 177 5.53 -4.85 5.50
CA LEU A 177 6.85 -4.48 5.99
C LEU A 177 6.98 -2.96 6.06
N THR A 178 7.58 -2.42 7.12
CA THR A 178 7.89 -0.98 7.23
C THR A 178 9.40 -0.77 7.36
N LEU A 179 9.99 -0.10 6.39
CA LEU A 179 11.38 0.34 6.42
C LEU A 179 11.45 1.78 6.93
N THR A 180 12.38 2.03 7.85
CA THR A 180 12.69 3.37 8.34
C THR A 180 13.98 3.85 7.70
N THR A 181 14.01 5.09 7.22
CA THR A 181 15.07 5.64 6.38
C THR A 181 15.48 7.02 6.88
N PRO A 182 16.75 7.40 6.77
CA PRO A 182 17.16 8.77 7.06
C PRO A 182 16.60 9.75 6.01
N PRO A 183 16.56 11.07 6.32
CA PRO A 183 16.23 12.08 5.33
C PRO A 183 17.14 11.99 4.09
N LEU A 184 16.53 12.08 2.91
CA LEU A 184 17.24 11.86 1.65
C LEU A 184 17.80 13.17 1.07
N PRO A 185 19.00 13.17 0.46
CA PRO A 185 19.44 14.31 -0.32
C PRO A 185 18.59 14.44 -1.61
N PRO A 186 18.20 15.65 -2.06
CA PRO A 186 17.43 15.80 -3.31
C PRO A 186 18.07 15.17 -4.56
N SER A 187 19.40 14.97 -4.54
CA SER A 187 20.13 14.27 -5.60
C SER A 187 19.88 12.76 -5.66
N SER A 188 19.30 12.14 -4.63
CA SER A 188 18.99 10.71 -4.63
C SER A 188 17.66 10.37 -5.29
N ILE A 189 16.83 11.36 -5.65
CA ILE A 189 15.52 11.11 -6.26
C ILE A 189 15.61 10.31 -7.58
N PRO A 190 16.57 10.56 -8.49
CA PRO A 190 16.75 9.71 -9.67
C PRO A 190 17.16 8.28 -9.31
N HIS A 191 17.95 8.09 -8.25
CA HIS A 191 18.29 6.75 -7.77
C HIS A 191 17.07 6.05 -7.16
N LEU A 192 16.25 6.77 -6.40
CA LEU A 192 15.00 6.26 -5.85
C LEU A 192 14.04 5.78 -6.96
N ASP A 193 13.88 6.57 -8.03
CA ASP A 193 13.11 6.18 -9.21
C ASP A 193 13.65 4.88 -9.84
N ALA A 194 14.96 4.79 -10.06
CA ALA A 194 15.58 3.58 -10.61
C ALA A 194 15.42 2.35 -9.68
N TRP A 195 15.58 2.54 -8.37
CA TRP A 195 15.38 1.49 -7.37
C TRP A 195 13.93 0.97 -7.36
N LEU A 196 12.95 1.88 -7.40
CA LEU A 196 11.54 1.52 -7.48
C LEU A 196 11.21 0.75 -8.75
N ARG A 197 11.80 1.12 -9.90
CA ARG A 197 11.61 0.38 -11.16
C ARG A 197 12.13 -1.05 -11.04
N SER A 198 13.34 -1.26 -10.52
CA SER A 198 13.88 -2.61 -10.32
C SER A 198 13.02 -3.44 -9.37
N LEU A 199 12.53 -2.82 -8.29
CA LEU A 199 11.71 -3.51 -7.29
C LEU A 199 10.31 -3.84 -7.80
N LEU A 200 9.63 -2.88 -8.46
CA LEU A 200 8.23 -2.99 -8.83
C LEU A 200 8.02 -3.64 -10.20
N TRP A 201 8.90 -3.41 -11.18
CA TRP A 201 8.77 -3.96 -12.54
C TRP A 201 9.49 -5.30 -12.66
N ASP A 202 10.73 -5.37 -12.19
CA ASP A 202 11.55 -6.56 -12.37
C ASP A 202 11.39 -7.55 -11.20
N SER A 203 10.71 -7.16 -10.11
CA SER A 203 10.66 -7.93 -8.85
C SER A 203 12.06 -8.29 -8.33
N THR A 204 13.04 -7.42 -8.56
CA THR A 204 14.44 -7.60 -8.17
C THR A 204 14.87 -6.57 -7.14
N ILE A 205 15.71 -7.00 -6.20
CA ILE A 205 16.33 -6.10 -5.24
C ILE A 205 17.69 -5.68 -5.82
N PRO A 206 17.88 -4.42 -6.22
CA PRO A 206 19.15 -3.98 -6.79
C PRO A 206 20.24 -4.05 -5.72
N THR A 207 21.43 -4.52 -6.08
CA THR A 207 22.58 -4.60 -5.18
C THR A 207 23.78 -3.91 -5.82
N PRO A 208 24.61 -3.20 -5.05
CA PRO A 208 25.73 -2.46 -5.61
C PRO A 208 26.74 -3.40 -6.29
N THR A 209 27.14 -3.04 -7.51
CA THR A 209 27.98 -3.85 -8.43
C THR A 209 29.43 -4.07 -7.98
N SER A 210 29.83 -3.66 -6.77
CA SER A 210 31.24 -3.66 -6.32
C SER A 210 31.73 -4.97 -5.69
N PHE A 211 30.98 -6.06 -5.75
CA PHE A 211 31.40 -7.38 -5.23
C PHE A 211 31.30 -8.54 -6.24
N THR A 212 31.42 -8.28 -7.55
CA THR A 212 31.69 -9.37 -8.50
C THR A 212 33.16 -9.79 -8.43
N THR A 213 33.55 -10.46 -7.34
CA THR A 213 34.70 -11.37 -7.37
C THR A 213 34.17 -12.76 -7.72
N THR A 214 34.46 -13.17 -8.94
CA THR A 214 34.58 -14.55 -9.43
C THR A 214 34.29 -15.66 -8.41
N THR A 215 33.03 -16.07 -8.27
CA THR A 215 32.68 -17.41 -7.77
C THR A 215 31.52 -17.97 -8.59
N ASN A 216 31.83 -19.00 -9.37
CA ASN A 216 30.83 -19.90 -9.93
C ASN A 216 30.11 -20.64 -8.78
N SER A 217 28.84 -20.98 -9.02
CA SER A 217 28.01 -21.98 -8.32
C SER A 217 27.64 -21.72 -6.85
N SER A 218 26.44 -21.21 -6.63
CA SER A 218 25.34 -22.00 -6.03
C SER A 218 24.07 -21.16 -6.03
N SER A 219 23.01 -21.71 -6.62
CA SER A 219 21.65 -21.16 -6.64
C SER A 219 21.05 -21.16 -5.23
N SER A 220 21.45 -20.21 -4.38
CA SER A 220 20.54 -19.72 -3.35
C SER A 220 19.72 -18.62 -4.03
N SER A 221 18.61 -19.00 -4.65
CA SER A 221 17.64 -18.03 -5.17
C SER A 221 17.18 -17.16 -4.01
N THR A 222 17.71 -15.95 -3.89
CA THR A 222 17.08 -14.93 -3.04
C THR A 222 15.63 -14.83 -3.52
N PRO A 223 14.65 -15.01 -2.62
CA PRO A 223 13.26 -15.02 -3.03
C PRO A 223 12.93 -13.64 -3.61
N SER A 224 12.35 -13.61 -4.81
CA SER A 224 11.94 -12.37 -5.46
C SER A 224 10.74 -11.79 -4.70
N PRO A 225 10.85 -10.56 -4.16
CA PRO A 225 9.72 -9.91 -3.53
C PRO A 225 8.67 -9.56 -4.58
N GLU A 226 7.40 -9.83 -4.28
CA GLU A 226 6.28 -9.43 -5.12
C GLU A 226 5.52 -8.33 -4.39
N ILE A 227 5.70 -7.08 -4.81
CA ILE A 227 5.07 -5.92 -4.17
C ILE A 227 3.69 -5.67 -4.79
N HIS A 228 2.66 -5.70 -3.95
CA HIS A 228 1.29 -5.37 -4.36
C HIS A 228 0.98 -3.90 -4.13
N ARG A 229 1.48 -3.35 -3.02
CA ARG A 229 1.29 -1.96 -2.65
C ARG A 229 2.54 -1.39 -1.97
N LEU A 230 2.88 -0.16 -2.32
CA LEU A 230 3.93 0.61 -1.65
C LEU A 230 3.39 1.99 -1.33
N LYS A 231 3.59 2.44 -0.09
CA LYS A 231 3.34 3.83 0.30
C LYS A 231 4.56 4.33 1.08
N ALA A 232 5.06 5.51 0.75
CA ALA A 232 6.21 6.08 1.44
C ALA A 232 6.04 7.58 1.70
N ARG A 233 6.65 8.03 2.79
CA ARG A 233 6.87 9.44 3.11
C ARG A 233 8.36 9.62 3.36
N LEU A 234 9.02 10.35 2.47
CA LEU A 234 10.46 10.52 2.46
C LEU A 234 10.79 12.01 2.61
N PRO A 235 11.16 12.44 3.82
CA PRO A 235 11.64 13.79 4.03
C PRO A 235 13.00 13.95 3.35
N LEU A 236 13.22 15.12 2.77
CA LEU A 236 14.46 15.50 2.13
C LEU A 236 15.26 16.44 3.02
N THR A 237 16.58 16.46 2.83
CA THR A 237 17.49 17.33 3.59
C THR A 237 17.29 18.84 3.34
N ASN A 238 16.47 19.21 2.35
CA ASN A 238 16.08 20.58 2.05
C ASN A 238 14.73 20.98 2.68
N ASN A 239 14.23 20.21 3.67
CA ASN A 239 12.95 20.40 4.35
C ASN A 239 11.71 20.27 3.46
N THR A 240 11.83 19.66 2.28
CA THR A 240 10.67 19.22 1.49
C THR A 240 10.42 17.73 1.74
N THR A 241 9.21 17.26 1.50
CA THR A 241 8.88 15.83 1.61
C THR A 241 8.44 15.31 0.25
N LYS A 242 8.91 14.12 -0.11
CA LYS A 242 8.36 13.35 -1.22
C LYS A 242 7.45 12.28 -0.68
N THR A 243 6.34 12.08 -1.35
CA THR A 243 5.39 11.01 -1.08
C THR A 243 5.44 10.03 -2.23
N ILE A 244 5.48 8.74 -1.94
CA ILE A 244 5.45 7.70 -2.97
C ILE A 244 4.22 6.87 -2.76
N GLN A 245 3.60 6.54 -3.86
CA GLN A 245 2.51 5.59 -3.91
C GLN A 245 2.71 4.67 -5.10
N ALA A 246 2.55 3.39 -4.87
CA ALA A 246 2.58 2.39 -5.92
C ALA A 246 1.50 1.32 -5.71
N VAL A 247 0.96 0.87 -6.83
CA VAL A 247 0.08 -0.28 -6.94
C VAL A 247 0.65 -1.17 -8.04
N ARG A 248 1.12 -2.36 -7.67
CA ARG A 248 1.88 -3.26 -8.54
C ARG A 248 3.06 -2.55 -9.21
N GLU A 249 3.09 -2.56 -10.53
CA GLU A 249 4.15 -1.99 -11.36
C GLU A 249 4.02 -0.47 -11.53
N ILE A 250 2.91 0.15 -11.15
CA ILE A 250 2.70 1.58 -11.35
C ILE A 250 2.98 2.33 -10.07
N PHE A 251 3.79 3.39 -10.18
CA PHE A 251 4.12 4.27 -9.07
C PHE A 251 4.22 5.71 -9.51
N GLU A 252 4.10 6.60 -8.52
CA GLU A 252 4.36 8.03 -8.67
C GLU A 252 5.11 8.55 -7.46
N ILE A 253 5.95 9.55 -7.72
CA ILE A 253 6.65 10.32 -6.70
C ILE A 253 6.06 11.72 -6.72
N LEU A 254 5.33 12.06 -5.67
CA LEU A 254 4.63 13.32 -5.50
C LEU A 254 5.38 14.24 -4.53
N ASP A 255 5.13 15.54 -4.69
CA ASP A 255 5.66 16.58 -3.81
C ASP A 255 4.63 16.86 -2.73
N ASP A 256 5.02 16.77 -1.46
CA ASP A 256 4.14 17.14 -0.35
C ASP A 256 4.03 18.67 -0.32
N VAL A 257 2.92 19.20 -0.83
CA VAL A 257 2.66 20.64 -0.81
C VAL A 257 2.29 21.04 0.62
N THR A 258 3.28 21.48 1.39
CA THR A 258 3.03 22.18 2.66
C THR A 258 2.28 23.46 2.32
N PRO A 259 1.05 23.69 2.83
CA PRO A 259 0.35 24.93 2.55
C PRO A 259 1.13 26.08 3.18
N SER A 260 1.61 27.00 2.35
CA SER A 260 2.08 28.30 2.82
C SER A 260 0.93 28.97 3.59
N PRO A 261 1.17 29.58 4.77
CA PRO A 261 0.13 30.33 5.45
C PRO A 261 -0.30 31.49 4.55
N THR A 262 -1.54 31.44 4.08
CA THR A 262 -2.13 32.48 3.23
C THR A 262 -2.09 33.82 3.98
N PRO A 263 -1.60 34.92 3.39
CA PRO A 263 -1.67 36.23 4.04
C PRO A 263 -3.13 36.66 4.10
N GLY A 264 -3.68 36.71 5.31
CA GLY A 264 -5.07 37.05 5.58
C GLY A 264 -5.44 38.43 5.03
N THR A 265 -6.51 38.47 4.24
CA THR A 265 -7.23 39.69 3.90
C THR A 265 -7.88 40.24 5.17
N GLY A 266 -7.46 41.45 5.56
CA GLY A 266 -8.05 42.16 6.69
C GLY A 266 -9.42 42.73 6.35
N THR A 267 -10.36 42.60 7.30
CA THR A 267 -11.34 43.63 7.68
C THR A 267 -12.10 43.16 8.93
N GLY A 268 -12.25 44.04 9.92
CA GLY A 268 -13.30 43.95 10.95
C GLY A 268 -12.81 43.80 12.38
N ALA A 269 -12.73 44.94 13.08
CA ALA A 269 -12.56 44.99 14.53
C ALA A 269 -13.87 44.65 15.23
N GLU A 270 -13.84 43.80 16.25
CA GLU A 270 -14.56 43.98 17.52
C GLU A 270 -14.01 43.04 18.60
N SER A 271 -14.03 43.55 19.82
CA SER A 271 -13.27 43.10 21.00
C SER A 271 -14.02 42.11 21.90
N VAL A 272 -13.25 41.48 22.80
CA VAL A 272 -13.60 40.83 24.09
C VAL A 272 -13.72 39.30 24.05
N SER A 273 -12.64 38.60 24.43
CA SER A 273 -12.50 38.03 25.79
C SER A 273 -11.21 37.21 25.90
N GLU A 274 -10.35 37.59 26.84
CA GLU A 274 -9.15 36.86 27.25
C GLU A 274 -9.52 35.50 27.87
N SER A 275 -8.97 34.41 27.34
CA SER A 275 -8.40 33.27 28.10
C SER A 275 -7.91 32.18 27.13
N LYS A 276 -6.71 31.66 27.40
CA LYS A 276 -5.92 30.63 26.67
C LYS A 276 -4.97 31.15 25.58
N SER A 277 -3.90 31.83 26.01
CA SER A 277 -2.69 32.00 25.21
C SER A 277 -1.48 31.43 25.96
N GLU A 278 -1.41 30.11 26.11
CA GLU A 278 -0.21 29.45 26.66
C GLU A 278 0.00 27.99 26.19
N PHE A 279 -0.62 27.58 25.08
CA PHE A 279 -0.51 26.19 24.57
C PHE A 279 -0.10 26.04 23.10
N ALA A 280 0.29 27.11 22.41
CA ALA A 280 0.56 27.07 20.96
C ALA A 280 1.93 27.67 20.56
N LYS A 281 2.96 27.46 21.39
CA LYS A 281 4.36 27.81 21.07
C LYS A 281 5.35 26.65 21.22
N GLY A 282 4.87 25.44 21.48
CA GLY A 282 5.71 24.26 21.76
C GLY A 282 5.85 23.23 20.65
N GLU A 283 5.15 23.36 19.51
CA GLU A 283 5.09 22.28 18.50
C GLU A 283 5.77 22.61 17.16
N MET A 284 6.54 23.70 17.09
CA MET A 284 7.17 24.15 15.83
C MET A 284 8.70 23.99 15.82
N GLU A 285 9.26 23.13 16.68
CA GLU A 285 10.72 22.98 16.82
C GLU A 285 11.27 21.54 16.78
N ASN A 286 10.48 20.51 16.44
CA ASN A 286 10.98 19.11 16.47
C ASN A 286 10.92 18.30 15.15
N ASP A 287 10.44 18.86 14.03
CA ASP A 287 10.24 18.06 12.81
C ASP A 287 11.40 18.06 11.80
N LEU A 288 12.53 18.71 12.11
CA LEU A 288 13.72 18.72 11.23
C LEU A 288 14.41 17.34 11.12
N ASN A 289 13.93 16.33 11.84
CA ASN A 289 14.55 15.02 11.92
C ASN A 289 13.54 13.85 11.92
N SER A 290 12.34 14.05 11.34
CA SER A 290 11.42 12.93 11.18
C SER A 290 12.04 11.91 10.22
N GLU A 291 12.21 10.67 10.65
CA GLU A 291 12.70 9.59 9.78
C GLU A 291 11.69 9.36 8.64
N GLY A 292 12.21 9.11 7.44
CA GLY A 292 11.39 8.66 6.32
C GLY A 292 10.91 7.23 6.54
N LYS A 293 9.74 6.90 6.00
CA LYS A 293 9.18 5.55 6.10
C LYS A 293 8.67 5.06 4.77
N ILE A 294 8.94 3.80 4.50
CA ILE A 294 8.48 3.07 3.32
C ILE A 294 7.71 1.87 3.82
N VAL A 295 6.44 1.76 3.47
CA VAL A 295 5.61 0.61 3.79
C VAL A 295 5.34 -0.18 2.53
N LEU A 296 5.70 -1.46 2.57
CA LEU A 296 5.61 -2.43 1.48
C LEU A 296 4.59 -3.50 1.87
N ILE A 297 3.65 -3.81 0.99
CA ILE A 297 2.70 -4.90 1.18
C ILE A 297 2.84 -5.86 0.00
N GLY A 298 3.03 -7.15 0.30
CA GLY A 298 3.18 -8.17 -0.74
C GLY A 298 3.80 -9.47 -0.23
N ARG A 299 4.29 -10.30 -1.16
CA ARG A 299 4.79 -11.65 -0.86
C ARG A 299 6.31 -11.68 -0.81
N ASN A 300 6.84 -12.64 -0.03
CA ASN A 300 8.28 -12.88 0.12
C ASN A 300 9.11 -11.68 0.60
N ILE A 301 8.46 -10.64 1.15
CA ILE A 301 9.15 -9.39 1.53
C ILE A 301 9.88 -9.56 2.88
N ARG A 302 9.33 -10.36 3.80
CA ARG A 302 9.90 -10.54 5.14
C ARG A 302 11.28 -11.19 5.13
N ASP A 303 11.48 -12.20 4.28
CA ASP A 303 12.76 -12.92 4.20
C ASP A 303 13.89 -12.06 3.61
N VAL A 304 13.51 -10.94 2.98
CA VAL A 304 14.44 -10.01 2.32
C VAL A 304 14.44 -8.63 2.97
N GLU A 305 13.84 -8.45 4.15
CA GLU A 305 13.78 -7.15 4.85
C GLU A 305 15.16 -6.50 5.01
N GLY A 306 16.15 -7.26 5.49
CA GLY A 306 17.51 -6.77 5.66
C GLY A 306 18.18 -6.41 4.32
N ILE A 307 17.95 -7.21 3.29
CA ILE A 307 18.50 -7.00 1.94
C ILE A 307 17.84 -5.77 1.30
N LEU A 308 16.54 -5.56 1.48
CA LEU A 308 15.81 -4.40 1.00
C LEU A 308 16.30 -3.12 1.66
N LEU A 309 16.51 -3.13 2.98
CA LEU A 309 17.04 -1.98 3.70
C LEU A 309 18.47 -1.65 3.26
N GLU A 310 19.34 -2.64 3.18
CA GLU A 310 20.72 -2.46 2.71
C GLU A 310 20.77 -1.97 1.26
N SER A 311 19.98 -2.57 0.38
CA SER A 311 19.80 -2.15 -1.01
C SER A 311 19.36 -0.68 -1.09
N PHE A 312 18.35 -0.29 -0.30
CA PHE A 312 17.87 1.09 -0.29
C PHE A 312 18.97 2.06 0.15
N LEU A 313 19.68 1.75 1.25
CA LEU A 313 20.76 2.62 1.74
C LEU A 313 21.88 2.74 0.69
N ASN A 314 22.36 1.64 0.12
CA ASN A 314 23.48 1.67 -0.82
C ASN A 314 23.10 2.27 -2.19
N CYS A 315 21.98 1.84 -2.76
CA CYS A 315 21.58 2.24 -4.11
C CYS A 315 20.93 3.63 -4.12
N VAL A 316 20.09 3.96 -3.14
CA VAL A 316 19.36 5.24 -3.10
C VAL A 316 20.15 6.29 -2.35
N VAL A 317 20.58 6.02 -1.11
CA VAL A 317 21.24 7.05 -0.28
C VAL A 317 22.67 7.30 -0.74
N GLU A 318 23.44 6.25 -1.01
CA GLU A 318 24.86 6.36 -1.41
C GLU A 318 25.05 6.47 -2.94
N GLY A 319 24.02 6.14 -3.74
CA GLY A 319 24.06 6.26 -5.20
C GLY A 319 24.90 5.18 -5.89
N MET A 320 25.06 4.00 -5.27
CA MET A 320 25.88 2.89 -5.77
C MET A 320 25.14 1.97 -6.76
N MET A 321 24.29 2.52 -7.64
CA MET A 321 23.48 1.77 -8.61
C MET A 321 24.19 1.57 -9.95
#